data_AF-A0A377Y1H9-F1
#
_entry.id   AF-A0A377Y1H9-F1
#
_cell.length_a   1.000
_cell.length_b   1.000
_cell.length_c   1.000
_cell.angle_alpha   90.00
_cell.angle_beta   90.00
_cell.angle_gamma   90.00
#
_symmetry.space_group_name_H-M   'P 1'
#
loop_
_entity.id
_entity.type
_entity.pdbx_description
1 polymer ?
#
loop_
_entity_poly.entity_id
_entity_poly.type
_entity_poly.pdbx_seq_one_letter_code
_entity_poly.pdbx_strand_id
1 'polypeptide(L)'
;MAFNPELGSSSPEVLLDNAKRLDELTNGPAATVPDRAGEPLDSWRKMQEDNAALVDETRQNLIPLSRQYMTLAAAQADIANIPEGSTTYYRSPDDSALAIEVMNVGGTLEPTGRVMVSKLYIDEIKNRTPNIDRSSYWGGIVAADGTLGVAFRESDNRPIFGNGGDIFSKIADLKRSGYWGGITAADGTLGVAFRESDNRPIFGNGGDILSIFPQHLRTGYWGGIVAKNDTVGVVFRESDNRPLFGNGGDVVGRIEKLEQINPISASIAHAFGNSKTAGTGGTPYPTQLAGLIGGDFSVVNYGIGGQRSGQIAMRMGAIPTFITVSGDAIPAASGTVSITQINGVSATAAPAYPSQDVRLLSTNADNVTRTIDGWLCGVKCRITRTASGDNNNTKTEVYTLTALEGTGVRCLPGSLFVPDYALQDYSGIEMWIDAGINDFRSGTDADLTDDVEAIRANVDAMVDFAERSGRNIILLSLTADNYSTEFLGGIRYTRILELNNHWSQKYPNYYVRGNDGLDLRETLVANYNPAIAQDVIDYGHDITPSSLRSDDRHPNTVGYGIYASVAYEFRQRRGY
;
A
#
# COMPACT_ATOMS: atom_id res chain seq x y z
N MET A 1 -26.63 -67.73 16.50
CA MET A 1 -25.82 -67.17 15.39
C MET A 1 -26.70 -67.21 14.15
N ALA A 2 -27.24 -66.06 13.73
CA ALA A 2 -28.02 -65.98 12.51
C ALA A 2 -27.07 -66.10 11.31
N PHE A 3 -27.39 -67.02 10.40
CA PHE A 3 -26.60 -67.33 9.21
C PHE A 3 -26.61 -66.11 8.26
N ASN A 4 -25.48 -65.41 8.11
CA ASN A 4 -25.32 -64.37 7.09
C ASN A 4 -24.45 -64.93 5.95
N PRO A 5 -25.05 -65.46 4.86
CA PRO A 5 -24.27 -65.99 3.75
C PRO A 5 -23.56 -64.87 2.99
N GLU A 6 -22.34 -65.13 2.52
CA GLU A 6 -21.50 -64.15 1.84
C GLU A 6 -22.20 -63.47 0.63
N LEU A 7 -22.00 -62.16 0.47
CA LEU A 7 -21.45 -61.55 -0.76
C LEU A 7 -21.66 -62.30 -2.11
N GLY A 8 -22.87 -62.73 -2.51
CA GLY A 8 -23.09 -63.36 -3.83
C GLY A 8 -23.52 -64.84 -3.82
N SER A 9 -23.94 -65.37 -2.67
CA SER A 9 -24.63 -66.67 -2.60
C SER A 9 -25.94 -66.69 -3.39
N SER A 10 -26.17 -67.76 -4.16
CA SER A 10 -27.39 -68.00 -4.95
C SER A 10 -28.36 -68.97 -4.26
N SER A 11 -28.29 -69.12 -2.93
CA SER A 11 -29.22 -70.01 -2.22
C SER A 11 -30.66 -69.50 -2.38
N PRO A 12 -31.66 -70.39 -2.48
CA PRO A 12 -33.06 -69.99 -2.64
C PRO A 12 -33.56 -69.03 -1.55
N GLU A 13 -33.09 -69.21 -0.31
CA GLU A 13 -33.42 -68.37 0.83
C GLU A 13 -32.86 -66.95 0.65
N VAL A 14 -31.61 -66.83 0.19
CA VAL A 14 -30.96 -65.54 -0.08
C VAL A 14 -31.66 -64.79 -1.21
N LEU A 15 -32.06 -65.50 -2.28
CA LEU A 15 -32.78 -64.90 -3.40
C LEU A 15 -34.16 -64.41 -2.98
N LEU A 16 -34.87 -65.19 -2.16
CA LEU A 16 -36.18 -64.80 -1.61
C LEU A 16 -36.06 -63.59 -0.68
N ASP A 17 -35.08 -63.58 0.22
CA ASP A 17 -34.86 -62.46 1.14
C ASP A 17 -34.42 -61.19 0.41
N ASN A 18 -33.60 -61.31 -0.64
CA ASN A 18 -33.26 -60.18 -1.51
C ASN A 18 -34.49 -59.66 -2.27
N ALA A 19 -35.35 -60.54 -2.77
CA ALA A 19 -36.59 -60.14 -3.46
C ALA A 19 -37.56 -59.41 -2.52
N LYS A 20 -37.73 -59.90 -1.29
CA LYS A 20 -38.53 -59.23 -0.26
C LYS A 20 -37.95 -57.86 0.11
N ARG A 21 -36.65 -57.79 0.37
CA ARG A 21 -35.97 -56.52 0.71
C ARG A 21 -36.06 -55.52 -0.45
N LEU A 22 -35.92 -55.98 -1.70
CA LEU A 22 -36.09 -55.12 -2.86
C LEU A 22 -37.51 -54.56 -2.91
N ASP A 23 -38.54 -55.40 -2.72
CA ASP A 23 -39.93 -54.95 -2.69
C ASP A 23 -40.19 -53.95 -1.55
N GLU A 24 -39.63 -54.17 -0.37
CA GLU A 24 -39.69 -53.23 0.76
C GLU A 24 -39.01 -51.89 0.44
N LEU A 25 -37.85 -51.92 -0.24
CA LEU A 25 -37.11 -50.71 -0.63
C LEU A 25 -37.79 -49.94 -1.76
N THR A 26 -38.31 -50.60 -2.80
CA THR A 26 -38.87 -49.90 -3.97
C THR A 26 -40.37 -49.64 -3.87
N ASN A 27 -41.14 -50.59 -3.32
CA ASN A 27 -42.61 -50.55 -3.30
C ASN A 27 -43.21 -50.44 -1.89
N GLY A 28 -42.39 -50.55 -0.84
CA GLY A 28 -42.81 -50.46 0.56
C GLY A 28 -43.05 -49.02 1.06
N PRO A 29 -43.66 -48.87 2.25
CA PRO A 29 -43.84 -47.57 2.89
C PRO A 29 -42.50 -46.87 3.19
N ALA A 30 -42.53 -45.61 3.60
CA ALA A 30 -41.34 -44.90 4.07
C ALA A 30 -40.75 -45.62 5.28
N ALA A 31 -39.54 -46.19 5.12
CA ALA A 31 -38.88 -46.97 6.15
C ALA A 31 -37.37 -47.03 5.88
N THR A 32 -36.60 -47.27 6.94
CA THR A 32 -35.20 -47.69 6.85
C THR A 32 -35.16 -49.21 6.99
N VAL A 33 -34.67 -49.87 5.94
CA VAL A 33 -34.60 -51.32 5.83
C VAL A 33 -33.12 -51.73 5.84
N PRO A 34 -32.68 -52.61 6.76
CA PRO A 34 -31.29 -53.04 6.79
C PRO A 34 -30.95 -53.89 5.56
N ASP A 35 -29.78 -53.65 4.98
CA ASP A 35 -29.20 -54.46 3.95
C ASP A 35 -28.79 -55.84 4.49
N ARG A 36 -28.08 -56.64 3.69
CA ARG A 36 -27.61 -57.96 4.13
C ARG A 36 -26.47 -57.89 5.15
N ALA A 37 -25.67 -56.83 5.15
CA ALA A 37 -24.64 -56.59 6.15
C ALA A 37 -25.21 -55.99 7.45
N GLY A 38 -26.49 -55.57 7.44
CA GLY A 38 -27.14 -54.88 8.55
C GLY A 38 -27.04 -53.36 8.46
N GLU A 39 -26.50 -52.81 7.36
CA GLU A 39 -26.38 -51.38 7.12
C GLU A 39 -27.75 -50.79 6.70
N PRO A 40 -28.13 -49.63 7.22
CA PRO A 40 -29.43 -49.04 6.92
C PRO A 40 -29.53 -48.57 5.46
N LEU A 41 -30.62 -48.93 4.78
CA LEU A 41 -31.00 -48.39 3.48
C LEU A 41 -32.40 -47.77 3.56
N ASP A 42 -32.58 -46.57 2.99
CA ASP A 42 -33.88 -45.92 2.96
C ASP A 42 -34.71 -46.37 1.77
N SER A 43 -36.01 -46.62 1.99
CA SER A 43 -36.94 -46.93 0.91
C SER A 43 -37.14 -45.73 -0.02
N TRP A 44 -37.60 -45.99 -1.24
CA TRP A 44 -37.87 -44.96 -2.24
C TRP A 44 -38.89 -43.91 -1.77
N ARG A 45 -39.87 -44.29 -0.95
CA ARG A 45 -40.81 -43.34 -0.34
C ARG A 45 -40.14 -42.49 0.74
N LYS A 46 -39.26 -43.08 1.56
CA LYS A 46 -38.50 -42.34 2.57
C LYS A 46 -37.54 -41.32 1.93
N MET A 47 -36.81 -41.70 0.88
CA MET A 47 -35.97 -40.76 0.14
C MET A 47 -36.77 -39.62 -0.50
N GLN A 48 -38.01 -39.86 -0.95
CA GLN A 48 -38.88 -38.79 -1.45
C GLN A 48 -39.33 -37.83 -0.34
N GLU A 49 -39.67 -38.36 0.84
CA GLU A 49 -40.03 -37.54 2.01
C GLU A 49 -38.83 -36.68 2.46
N ASP A 50 -37.65 -37.29 2.58
CA ASP A 50 -36.43 -36.60 2.99
C ASP A 50 -36.00 -35.56 1.93
N ASN A 51 -36.11 -35.87 0.63
CA ASN A 51 -35.87 -34.89 -0.44
C ASN A 51 -36.90 -33.75 -0.44
N ALA A 52 -38.18 -34.03 -0.19
CA ALA A 52 -39.21 -32.99 -0.11
C ALA A 52 -38.95 -32.07 1.09
N ALA A 53 -38.55 -32.61 2.23
CA ALA A 53 -38.14 -31.84 3.41
C ALA A 53 -36.90 -30.99 3.11
N LEU A 54 -35.88 -31.55 2.46
CA LEU A 54 -34.66 -30.83 2.06
C LEU A 54 -34.96 -29.69 1.08
N VAL A 55 -35.84 -29.92 0.11
CA VAL A 55 -36.28 -28.87 -0.84
C VAL A 55 -37.03 -27.77 -0.10
N ASP A 56 -37.89 -28.10 0.85
CA ASP A 56 -38.61 -27.08 1.62
C ASP A 56 -37.68 -26.29 2.55
N GLU A 57 -36.72 -26.94 3.20
CA GLU A 57 -35.66 -26.29 3.97
C GLU A 57 -34.80 -25.37 3.08
N THR A 58 -34.39 -25.85 1.91
CA THR A 58 -33.63 -25.06 0.93
C THR A 58 -34.44 -23.85 0.45
N ARG A 59 -35.74 -24.04 0.23
CA ARG A 59 -36.69 -22.97 -0.11
C ARG A 59 -36.79 -21.94 1.02
N GLN A 60 -36.83 -22.38 2.27
CA GLN A 60 -36.86 -21.52 3.46
C GLN A 60 -35.53 -20.76 3.65
N ASN A 61 -34.39 -21.34 3.27
CA ASN A 61 -33.08 -20.73 3.53
C ASN A 61 -32.52 -19.87 2.39
N LEU A 62 -32.77 -20.23 1.11
CA LEU A 62 -32.16 -19.53 -0.03
C LEU A 62 -33.05 -18.47 -0.69
N ILE A 63 -34.38 -18.62 -0.63
CA ILE A 63 -35.32 -17.68 -1.28
C ILE A 63 -35.45 -16.34 -0.54
N PRO A 64 -35.43 -16.25 0.81
CA PRO A 64 -35.57 -14.97 1.50
C PRO A 64 -34.41 -14.00 1.21
N LEU A 65 -33.23 -14.54 0.86
CA LEU A 65 -32.05 -13.75 0.49
C LEU A 65 -32.15 -13.13 -0.92
N SER A 66 -33.13 -13.53 -1.74
CA SER A 66 -33.29 -13.05 -3.13
C SER A 66 -34.70 -12.58 -3.49
N ARG A 67 -35.70 -12.67 -2.58
CA ARG A 67 -37.03 -12.11 -2.82
C ARG A 67 -37.06 -10.62 -2.47
N GLN A 68 -37.27 -9.79 -3.50
CA GLN A 68 -37.67 -8.40 -3.30
C GLN A 68 -39.19 -8.35 -3.12
N TYR A 69 -39.67 -7.89 -1.96
CA TYR A 69 -41.10 -7.72 -1.73
C TYR A 69 -41.59 -6.39 -2.32
N MET A 70 -42.79 -6.36 -2.90
CA MET A 70 -43.37 -5.11 -3.40
C MET A 70 -43.90 -4.21 -2.28
N THR A 71 -44.28 -4.78 -1.14
CA THR A 71 -44.85 -4.03 -0.01
C THR A 71 -44.38 -4.64 1.32
N LEU A 72 -44.32 -3.81 2.36
CA LEU A 72 -44.05 -4.27 3.73
C LEU A 72 -45.06 -5.32 4.20
N ALA A 73 -46.34 -5.19 3.82
CA ALA A 73 -47.38 -6.16 4.17
C ALA A 73 -47.13 -7.55 3.55
N ALA A 74 -46.63 -7.60 2.31
CA ALA A 74 -46.26 -8.86 1.67
C ALA A 74 -45.04 -9.50 2.35
N ALA A 75 -44.05 -8.70 2.77
CA ALA A 75 -42.91 -9.18 3.55
C ALA A 75 -43.37 -9.70 4.93
N GLN A 76 -44.28 -8.98 5.60
CA GLN A 76 -44.81 -9.36 6.92
C GLN A 76 -45.69 -10.62 6.86
N ALA A 77 -46.42 -10.84 5.77
CA ALA A 77 -47.16 -12.09 5.55
C ALA A 77 -46.23 -13.29 5.35
N ASP A 78 -44.99 -13.06 4.94
CA ASP A 78 -43.97 -14.08 4.70
C ASP A 78 -43.01 -14.26 5.89
N ILE A 79 -43.38 -13.74 7.08
CA ILE A 79 -42.52 -13.71 8.27
C ILE A 79 -41.99 -15.08 8.69
N ALA A 80 -42.75 -16.14 8.43
CA ALA A 80 -42.32 -17.51 8.73
C ALA A 80 -41.05 -17.92 7.94
N ASN A 81 -40.77 -17.26 6.82
CA ASN A 81 -39.59 -17.48 5.99
C ASN A 81 -38.48 -16.42 6.24
N ILE A 82 -38.63 -15.50 7.19
CA ILE A 82 -37.62 -14.50 7.54
C ILE A 82 -37.19 -14.78 8.98
N PRO A 83 -36.05 -15.43 9.23
CA PRO A 83 -35.65 -15.79 10.60
C PRO A 83 -35.52 -14.57 11.51
N GLU A 84 -35.76 -14.75 12.81
CA GLU A 84 -35.57 -13.69 13.80
C GLU A 84 -34.13 -13.15 13.76
N GLY A 85 -33.98 -11.83 13.81
CA GLY A 85 -32.70 -11.13 13.67
C GLY A 85 -32.20 -10.98 12.23
N SER A 86 -32.87 -11.58 11.25
CA SER A 86 -32.51 -11.46 9.82
C SER A 86 -33.18 -10.27 9.16
N THR A 87 -32.52 -9.71 8.15
CA THR A 87 -33.00 -8.56 7.37
C THR A 87 -33.60 -8.98 6.03
N THR A 88 -34.62 -8.26 5.55
CA THR A 88 -35.14 -8.35 4.19
C THR A 88 -35.42 -6.95 3.62
N TYR A 89 -35.79 -6.87 2.34
CA TYR A 89 -36.03 -5.62 1.63
C TYR A 89 -37.41 -5.60 0.96
N TYR A 90 -38.08 -4.45 1.03
CA TYR A 90 -39.28 -4.17 0.24
C TYR A 90 -39.14 -2.88 -0.59
N ARG A 91 -39.90 -2.77 -1.69
CA ARG A 91 -39.88 -1.60 -2.58
C ARG A 91 -40.31 -0.33 -1.81
N SER A 92 -39.52 0.73 -1.93
CA SER A 92 -39.87 2.04 -1.37
C SER A 92 -41.22 2.51 -1.94
N PRO A 93 -42.18 2.92 -1.09
CA PRO A 93 -43.51 3.34 -1.52
C PRO A 93 -43.55 4.77 -2.11
N ASP A 94 -42.52 5.58 -1.83
CA ASP A 94 -42.41 6.99 -2.20
C ASP A 94 -41.29 7.26 -3.21
N ASP A 95 -40.67 6.21 -3.76
CA ASP A 95 -39.53 6.26 -4.67
C ASP A 95 -38.29 7.02 -4.16
N SER A 96 -38.22 7.30 -2.85
CA SER A 96 -37.06 7.93 -2.21
C SER A 96 -35.81 7.04 -2.22
N ALA A 97 -36.02 5.72 -2.35
CA ALA A 97 -34.98 4.71 -2.47
C ALA A 97 -35.41 3.61 -3.46
N LEU A 98 -34.48 2.74 -3.86
CA LEU A 98 -34.82 1.53 -4.61
C LEU A 98 -35.53 0.51 -3.70
N ALA A 99 -35.07 0.33 -2.46
CA ALA A 99 -35.69 -0.55 -1.48
C ALA A 99 -35.40 -0.09 -0.04
N ILE A 100 -36.26 -0.49 0.89
CA ILE A 100 -36.15 -0.21 2.32
C ILE A 100 -35.80 -1.51 3.05
N GLU A 101 -34.81 -1.48 3.94
CA GLU A 101 -34.41 -2.61 4.77
C GLU A 101 -35.26 -2.70 6.05
N VAL A 102 -35.70 -3.91 6.37
CA VAL A 102 -36.40 -4.24 7.61
C VAL A 102 -35.80 -5.49 8.23
N MET A 103 -35.88 -5.61 9.56
CA MET A 103 -35.41 -6.76 10.32
C MET A 103 -36.59 -7.44 11.02
N ASN A 104 -36.59 -8.77 11.07
CA ASN A 104 -37.55 -9.49 11.90
C ASN A 104 -37.14 -9.40 13.38
N VAL A 105 -37.94 -8.69 14.17
CA VAL A 105 -37.80 -8.57 15.63
C VAL A 105 -39.02 -9.24 16.26
N GLY A 106 -38.84 -10.46 16.81
CA GLY A 106 -39.91 -11.18 17.50
C GLY A 106 -41.16 -11.48 16.66
N GLY A 107 -41.02 -11.67 15.35
CA GLY A 107 -42.14 -11.94 14.42
C GLY A 107 -42.76 -10.68 13.81
N THR A 108 -42.18 -9.51 14.04
CA THR A 108 -42.62 -8.25 13.45
C THR A 108 -41.47 -7.61 12.67
N LEU A 109 -41.72 -7.15 11.45
CA LEU A 109 -40.72 -6.45 10.65
C LEU A 109 -40.60 -5.00 11.11
N GLU A 110 -39.41 -4.65 11.59
CA GLU A 110 -39.07 -3.31 12.04
C GLU A 110 -38.06 -2.64 11.09
N PRO A 111 -38.18 -1.34 10.79
CA PRO A 111 -37.24 -0.63 9.93
C PRO A 111 -35.86 -0.49 10.59
N THR A 112 -34.79 -0.80 9.87
CA THR A 112 -33.42 -0.62 10.38
C THR A 112 -32.89 0.81 10.19
N GLY A 113 -33.58 1.61 9.37
CA GLY A 113 -33.13 2.93 8.92
C GLY A 113 -32.17 2.89 7.72
N ARG A 114 -31.79 1.70 7.23
CA ARG A 114 -30.97 1.55 6.01
C ARG A 114 -31.86 1.41 4.77
N VAL A 115 -31.40 1.96 3.65
CA VAL A 115 -32.10 1.92 2.36
C VAL A 115 -31.11 1.64 1.23
N MET A 116 -31.60 1.02 0.15
CA MET A 116 -30.84 0.88 -1.09
C MET A 116 -31.06 2.11 -1.95
N VAL A 117 -30.05 2.98 -2.07
CA VAL A 117 -30.14 4.24 -2.81
C VAL A 117 -30.10 4.05 -4.33
N SER A 118 -30.79 4.90 -5.09
CA SER A 118 -30.72 4.87 -6.56
C SER A 118 -29.46 5.59 -7.06
N LYS A 119 -28.98 5.21 -8.26
CA LYS A 119 -27.89 5.97 -8.93
C LYS A 119 -28.26 7.45 -9.12
N LEU A 120 -29.54 7.73 -9.37
CA LEU A 120 -30.08 9.08 -9.51
C LEU A 120 -29.96 9.87 -8.20
N TYR A 121 -30.22 9.26 -7.06
CA TYR A 121 -30.02 9.86 -5.73
C TYR A 121 -28.54 10.08 -5.41
N ILE A 122 -27.65 9.16 -5.79
CA ILE A 122 -26.19 9.35 -5.67
C ILE A 122 -25.72 10.50 -6.56
N ASP A 123 -26.22 10.59 -7.80
CA ASP A 123 -25.89 11.68 -8.71
C ASP A 123 -26.49 13.02 -8.22
N GLU A 124 -27.67 13.00 -7.59
CA GLU A 124 -28.27 14.18 -6.95
C GLU A 124 -27.49 14.61 -5.70
N ILE A 125 -27.03 13.68 -4.85
CA ILE A 125 -26.10 13.98 -3.76
C ILE A 125 -24.79 14.52 -4.32
N LYS A 126 -24.25 13.97 -5.40
CA LYS A 126 -23.05 14.51 -6.06
C LYS A 126 -23.27 15.92 -6.60
N ASN A 127 -24.49 16.26 -7.00
CA ASN A 127 -24.88 17.60 -7.47
C ASN A 127 -25.27 18.56 -6.32
N ARG A 128 -25.72 18.05 -5.16
CA ARG A 128 -26.16 18.82 -3.99
C ARG A 128 -25.09 18.94 -2.89
N THR A 129 -24.13 18.02 -2.88
CA THR A 129 -22.90 18.16 -2.09
C THR A 129 -22.09 19.24 -2.81
N PRO A 130 -21.86 20.41 -2.17
CA PRO A 130 -21.11 21.47 -2.80
C PRO A 130 -19.69 20.97 -3.03
N ASN A 131 -19.38 20.59 -4.28
CA ASN A 131 -18.04 20.76 -4.78
C ASN A 131 -17.68 22.22 -4.52
N ILE A 132 -16.60 22.47 -3.78
CA ILE A 132 -16.05 23.79 -3.47
C ILE A 132 -15.59 24.53 -4.77
N ASP A 133 -15.83 23.95 -5.95
CA ASP A 133 -15.30 24.35 -7.26
C ASP A 133 -16.26 25.14 -8.17
N ARG A 134 -17.38 25.72 -7.68
CA ARG A 134 -18.22 26.61 -8.50
C ARG A 134 -18.79 27.82 -7.76
N SER A 135 -17.98 28.55 -7.01
CA SER A 135 -18.31 29.97 -6.80
C SER A 135 -18.15 30.70 -8.13
N SER A 136 -19.03 31.66 -8.47
CA SER A 136 -18.81 32.62 -9.58
C SER A 136 -17.64 33.59 -9.31
N TYR A 137 -16.73 33.17 -8.42
CA TYR A 137 -15.63 33.89 -7.83
C TYR A 137 -14.43 32.96 -7.80
N TRP A 138 -13.28 33.38 -8.32
CA TRP A 138 -12.07 32.55 -8.37
C TRP A 138 -11.19 32.68 -7.11
N GLY A 139 -11.54 33.57 -6.19
CA GLY A 139 -10.82 33.75 -4.93
C GLY A 139 -11.48 34.77 -4.01
N GLY A 140 -11.28 34.64 -2.70
CA GLY A 140 -11.81 35.57 -1.72
C GLY A 140 -11.48 35.25 -0.26
N ILE A 141 -11.71 36.23 0.62
CA ILE A 141 -11.64 36.06 2.08
C ILE A 141 -13.08 35.89 2.59
N VAL A 142 -13.34 34.78 3.27
CA VAL A 142 -14.64 34.46 3.87
C VAL A 142 -14.48 34.47 5.40
N ALA A 143 -15.41 35.10 6.10
CA ALA A 143 -15.45 35.06 7.56
C ALA A 143 -15.85 33.65 8.05
N ALA A 144 -15.55 33.32 9.31
CA ALA A 144 -15.84 32.01 9.88
C ALA A 144 -17.34 31.65 9.90
N ASP A 145 -18.23 32.66 9.81
CA ASP A 145 -19.67 32.50 9.71
C ASP A 145 -20.17 32.30 8.26
N GLY A 146 -19.26 32.23 7.28
CA GLY A 146 -19.58 32.06 5.85
C GLY A 146 -19.81 33.37 5.09
N THR A 147 -19.71 34.54 5.74
CA THR A 147 -19.90 35.83 5.08
C THR A 147 -18.72 36.16 4.16
N LEU A 148 -18.99 36.48 2.89
CA LEU A 148 -17.98 36.92 1.92
C LEU A 148 -17.46 38.33 2.28
N GLY A 149 -16.18 38.43 2.65
CA GLY A 149 -15.53 39.71 2.94
C GLY A 149 -15.07 40.41 1.65
N VAL A 150 -14.24 39.73 0.86
CA VAL A 150 -13.75 40.20 -0.45
C VAL A 150 -13.77 39.01 -1.41
N ALA A 151 -14.34 39.16 -2.59
CA ALA A 151 -14.35 38.12 -3.62
C ALA A 151 -14.10 38.69 -5.02
N PHE A 152 -13.44 37.93 -5.90
CA PHE A 152 -13.16 38.33 -7.28
C PHE A 152 -14.06 37.59 -8.25
N ARG A 153 -14.94 38.31 -8.96
CA ARG A 153 -15.89 37.71 -9.90
C ARG A 153 -15.16 37.11 -11.11
N GLU A 154 -15.49 35.87 -11.48
CA GLU A 154 -14.86 35.17 -12.61
C GLU A 154 -15.10 35.84 -13.97
N SER A 155 -16.25 36.50 -14.15
CA SER A 155 -16.62 37.07 -15.45
C SER A 155 -15.78 38.28 -15.86
N ASP A 156 -15.28 39.06 -14.90
CA ASP A 156 -14.66 40.36 -15.16
C ASP A 156 -13.51 40.72 -14.19
N ASN A 157 -13.14 39.79 -13.31
CA ASN A 157 -12.14 39.98 -12.25
C ASN A 157 -12.41 41.13 -11.30
N ARG A 158 -13.65 41.63 -11.20
CA ARG A 158 -13.96 42.75 -10.31
C ARG A 158 -14.01 42.31 -8.84
N PRO A 159 -13.35 43.05 -7.93
CA PRO A 159 -13.45 42.80 -6.50
C PRO A 159 -14.82 43.27 -5.97
N ILE A 160 -15.50 42.40 -5.23
CA ILE A 160 -16.76 42.66 -4.55
C ILE A 160 -16.53 42.56 -3.05
N PHE A 161 -17.02 43.54 -2.29
CA PHE A 161 -16.83 43.62 -0.84
C PHE A 161 -18.17 43.47 -0.11
N GLY A 162 -18.31 42.42 0.71
CA GLY A 162 -19.50 42.18 1.53
C GLY A 162 -20.81 42.04 0.74
N ASN A 163 -21.92 42.34 1.42
CA ASN A 163 -23.27 42.45 0.85
C ASN A 163 -23.50 43.73 0.01
N GLY A 164 -22.46 44.51 -0.26
CA GLY A 164 -22.55 45.91 -0.72
C GLY A 164 -22.50 46.14 -2.24
N GLY A 165 -22.31 45.10 -3.06
CA GLY A 165 -22.22 45.22 -4.52
C GLY A 165 -20.88 45.78 -5.05
N ASP A 166 -20.80 46.00 -6.36
CA ASP A 166 -19.61 46.48 -7.10
C ASP A 166 -19.17 47.89 -6.64
N ILE A 167 -17.92 48.02 -6.17
CA ILE A 167 -17.31 49.29 -5.73
C ILE A 167 -17.29 50.36 -6.83
N PHE A 168 -17.20 49.99 -8.11
CA PHE A 168 -17.18 50.92 -9.23
C PHE A 168 -18.51 51.65 -9.43
N SER A 169 -19.62 51.08 -8.96
CA SER A 169 -20.92 51.76 -8.95
C SER A 169 -20.99 52.90 -7.92
N LYS A 170 -20.13 52.87 -6.89
CA LYS A 170 -20.03 53.89 -5.83
C LYS A 170 -18.87 54.88 -6.02
N ILE A 171 -17.90 54.56 -6.88
CA ILE A 171 -16.76 55.44 -7.23
C ILE A 171 -17.20 56.73 -7.96
N ALA A 172 -18.36 56.75 -8.60
CA ALA A 172 -18.89 57.96 -9.26
C ALA A 172 -19.09 59.13 -8.28
N ASP A 173 -19.40 58.85 -7.00
CA ASP A 173 -19.56 59.87 -5.96
C ASP A 173 -18.21 60.31 -5.36
N LEU A 174 -17.20 59.42 -5.31
CA LEU A 174 -15.86 59.75 -4.79
C LEU A 174 -15.06 60.66 -5.73
N LYS A 175 -15.22 60.53 -7.06
CA LYS A 175 -14.47 61.34 -8.05
C LYS A 175 -14.70 62.85 -7.96
N ARG A 176 -15.73 63.33 -7.24
CA ARG A 176 -15.97 64.77 -7.03
C ARG A 176 -15.12 65.39 -5.91
N SER A 177 -14.27 64.62 -5.23
CA SER A 177 -13.61 65.05 -3.98
C SER A 177 -12.07 65.13 -4.00
N GLY A 178 -11.41 64.89 -5.14
CA GLY A 178 -9.93 65.03 -5.26
C GLY A 178 -9.13 63.85 -4.68
N TYR A 179 -9.74 62.67 -4.59
CA TYR A 179 -9.15 61.43 -4.09
C TYR A 179 -9.33 60.30 -5.11
N TRP A 180 -8.31 59.47 -5.31
CA TRP A 180 -8.33 58.42 -6.34
C TRP A 180 -8.63 57.01 -5.81
N GLY A 181 -8.61 56.80 -4.49
CA GLY A 181 -8.94 55.52 -3.87
C GLY A 181 -9.07 55.61 -2.36
N GLY A 182 -9.84 54.69 -1.75
CA GLY A 182 -10.01 54.67 -0.30
C GLY A 182 -10.98 53.59 0.22
N ILE A 183 -10.94 53.37 1.53
CA ILE A 183 -11.86 52.49 2.28
C ILE A 183 -12.80 53.38 3.09
N THR A 184 -14.11 53.24 2.86
CA THR A 184 -15.18 53.89 3.62
C THR A 184 -15.87 52.89 4.54
N ALA A 185 -16.25 53.32 5.74
CA ALA A 185 -17.14 52.57 6.61
C ALA A 185 -18.55 52.49 6.01
N ALA A 186 -19.36 51.55 6.50
CA ALA A 186 -20.71 51.30 6.00
C ALA A 186 -21.67 52.50 6.17
N ASP A 187 -21.37 53.42 7.10
CA ASP A 187 -22.09 54.66 7.35
C ASP A 187 -21.65 55.83 6.44
N GLY A 188 -20.71 55.60 5.53
CA GLY A 188 -20.16 56.60 4.62
C GLY A 188 -18.97 57.39 5.17
N THR A 189 -18.51 57.10 6.38
CA THR A 189 -17.35 57.78 6.97
C THR A 189 -16.05 57.32 6.29
N LEU A 190 -15.16 58.27 5.95
CA LEU A 190 -13.87 58.00 5.32
C LEU A 190 -12.88 57.37 6.31
N GLY A 191 -12.51 56.10 6.08
CA GLY A 191 -11.52 55.39 6.87
C GLY A 191 -10.10 55.74 6.42
N VAL A 192 -9.78 55.47 5.15
CA VAL A 192 -8.49 55.80 4.52
C VAL A 192 -8.75 56.30 3.10
N ALA A 193 -8.18 57.41 2.67
CA ALA A 193 -8.20 57.83 1.27
C ALA A 193 -6.85 58.38 0.79
N PHE A 194 -6.57 58.23 -0.50
CA PHE A 194 -5.36 58.72 -1.15
C PHE A 194 -5.67 59.96 -1.98
N ARG A 195 -5.02 61.07 -1.64
CA ARG A 195 -5.20 62.36 -2.33
C ARG A 195 -4.59 62.30 -3.73
N GLU A 196 -5.31 62.78 -4.74
CA GLU A 196 -4.85 62.79 -6.14
C GLU A 196 -3.60 63.66 -6.36
N SER A 197 -3.42 64.73 -5.59
CA SER A 197 -2.34 65.67 -5.82
C SER A 197 -0.96 65.16 -5.41
N ASP A 198 -0.88 64.29 -4.41
CA ASP A 198 0.39 63.89 -3.78
C ASP A 198 0.43 62.42 -3.34
N ASN A 199 -0.60 61.63 -3.63
CA ASN A 199 -0.77 60.23 -3.25
C ASN A 199 -0.69 59.95 -1.74
N ARG A 200 -0.91 60.97 -0.89
CA ARG A 200 -0.81 60.79 0.56
C ARG A 200 -2.07 60.14 1.14
N PRO A 201 -1.92 59.15 2.04
CA PRO A 201 -3.05 58.57 2.77
C PRO A 201 -3.55 59.53 3.85
N ILE A 202 -4.86 59.72 3.94
CA ILE A 202 -5.56 60.54 4.94
C ILE A 202 -6.58 59.67 5.65
N PHE A 203 -6.64 59.78 6.99
CA PHE A 203 -7.60 59.05 7.83
C PHE A 203 -8.65 60.02 8.42
N GLY A 204 -9.83 59.51 8.77
CA GLY A 204 -11.04 60.28 9.10
C GLY A 204 -10.86 61.47 10.06
N ASN A 205 -11.63 62.55 9.80
CA ASN A 205 -11.57 63.91 10.36
C ASN A 205 -10.43 64.84 9.90
N GLY A 206 -9.69 64.48 8.85
CA GLY A 206 -8.81 65.42 8.13
C GLY A 206 -7.44 65.64 8.77
N GLY A 207 -7.00 64.75 9.64
CA GLY A 207 -5.63 64.76 10.20
C GLY A 207 -4.61 64.15 9.25
N ASP A 208 -3.51 64.87 8.98
CA ASP A 208 -2.31 64.35 8.33
C ASP A 208 -1.55 63.44 9.33
N ILE A 209 -1.13 62.26 8.89
CA ILE A 209 -0.34 61.30 9.70
C ILE A 209 1.00 61.90 10.18
N LEU A 210 1.51 62.94 9.52
CA LEU A 210 2.70 63.68 9.96
C LEU A 210 2.48 64.50 11.25
N SER A 211 1.22 64.68 11.69
CA SER A 211 0.94 65.24 13.02
C SER A 211 1.10 64.20 14.15
N ILE A 212 1.16 62.90 13.82
CA ILE A 212 1.26 61.78 14.77
C ILE A 212 2.66 61.16 14.78
N PHE A 213 3.43 61.29 13.68
CA PHE A 213 4.81 60.82 13.60
C PHE A 213 5.80 61.98 13.43
N PRO A 214 6.28 62.61 14.51
CA PRO A 214 7.31 63.63 14.37
C PRO A 214 8.67 63.07 13.93
N GLN A 215 8.94 61.75 13.99
CA GLN A 215 10.28 61.20 13.78
C GLN A 215 10.21 59.78 13.18
N HIS A 216 11.11 59.48 12.23
CA HIS A 216 11.44 58.18 11.60
C HIS A 216 10.99 57.92 10.13
N LEU A 217 11.68 58.64 9.24
CA LEU A 217 12.39 58.16 8.03
C LEU A 217 12.25 56.68 7.59
N ARG A 218 11.84 56.52 6.32
CA ARG A 218 12.23 55.48 5.33
C ARG A 218 12.37 54.05 5.85
N THR A 219 11.25 53.41 6.14
CA THR A 219 11.24 51.94 6.21
C THR A 219 11.01 51.43 4.80
N GLY A 220 11.96 50.70 4.20
CA GLY A 220 11.87 50.17 2.82
C GLY A 220 10.78 49.11 2.62
N TYR A 221 9.56 49.42 3.08
CA TYR A 221 8.38 48.59 3.11
C TYR A 221 7.16 49.43 2.72
N TRP A 222 6.27 48.87 1.90
CA TRP A 222 5.05 49.55 1.46
C TRP A 222 3.83 48.67 1.76
N GLY A 223 2.93 49.18 2.59
CA GLY A 223 1.69 48.49 2.98
C GLY A 223 1.87 47.32 3.96
N GLY A 224 0.85 47.10 4.79
CA GLY A 224 0.86 46.00 5.75
C GLY A 224 -0.37 45.94 6.66
N ILE A 225 -0.54 44.79 7.31
CA ILE A 225 -1.55 44.58 8.36
C ILE A 225 -0.84 44.68 9.71
N VAL A 226 -1.27 45.61 10.55
CA VAL A 226 -0.81 45.75 11.94
C VAL A 226 -1.92 45.27 12.86
N ALA A 227 -1.62 44.34 13.75
CA ALA A 227 -2.55 43.88 14.77
C ALA A 227 -2.88 44.99 15.77
N LYS A 228 -4.00 44.88 16.49
CA LYS A 228 -4.51 45.90 17.43
C LYS A 228 -3.52 46.30 18.55
N ASN A 229 -2.49 45.49 18.79
CA ASN A 229 -1.43 45.71 19.78
C ASN A 229 -0.13 46.25 19.15
N ASP A 230 -0.21 46.94 18.01
CA ASP A 230 0.91 47.48 17.23
C ASP A 230 1.92 46.44 16.74
N THR A 231 1.56 45.14 16.78
CA THR A 231 2.41 44.08 16.22
C THR A 231 2.21 44.02 14.72
N VAL A 232 3.29 44.20 13.96
CA VAL A 232 3.27 44.04 12.51
C VAL A 232 2.95 42.59 12.18
N GLY A 233 1.88 42.33 11.43
CA GLY A 233 1.47 41.00 10.98
C GLY A 233 2.08 40.62 9.63
N VAL A 234 1.91 41.48 8.63
CA VAL A 234 2.51 41.37 7.28
C VAL A 234 2.92 42.76 6.79
N VAL A 235 4.11 42.90 6.23
CA VAL A 235 4.54 44.07 5.44
C VAL A 235 5.18 43.62 4.13
N PHE A 236 5.12 44.44 3.07
CA PHE A 236 5.79 44.12 1.80
C PHE A 236 7.06 44.95 1.65
N ARG A 237 8.18 44.32 1.30
CA ARG A 237 9.46 45.02 1.06
C ARG A 237 9.40 45.78 -0.27
N GLU A 238 9.81 47.05 -0.27
CA GLU A 238 9.80 47.92 -1.46
C GLU A 238 10.72 47.44 -2.58
N SER A 239 11.80 46.74 -2.26
CA SER A 239 12.78 46.32 -3.26
C SER A 239 12.30 45.19 -4.17
N ASP A 240 11.41 44.32 -3.68
CA ASP A 240 11.06 43.06 -4.36
C ASP A 240 9.59 42.61 -4.13
N ASN A 241 8.79 43.42 -3.44
CA ASN A 241 7.40 43.14 -3.09
C ASN A 241 7.19 41.87 -2.24
N ARG A 242 8.24 41.34 -1.60
CA ARG A 242 8.11 40.12 -0.79
C ARG A 242 7.39 40.39 0.53
N PRO A 243 6.43 39.54 0.93
CA PRO A 243 5.76 39.64 2.21
C PRO A 243 6.69 39.18 3.34
N LEU A 244 6.81 40.01 4.38
CA LEU A 244 7.49 39.70 5.63
C LEU A 244 6.46 39.57 6.73
N PHE A 245 6.48 38.42 7.41
CA PHE A 245 5.53 38.13 8.49
C PHE A 245 6.11 38.52 9.86
N GLY A 246 5.27 39.08 10.71
CA GLY A 246 5.58 39.46 12.09
C GLY A 246 6.22 38.34 12.90
N ASN A 247 7.26 38.65 13.68
CA ASN A 247 8.08 37.70 14.45
C ASN A 247 8.83 36.62 13.63
N GLY A 248 8.69 36.55 12.30
CA GLY A 248 9.26 35.48 11.47
C GLY A 248 10.31 35.92 10.44
N GLY A 249 10.39 37.21 10.09
CA GLY A 249 11.28 37.68 9.03
C GLY A 249 10.88 37.16 7.64
N ASP A 250 11.82 37.17 6.69
CA ASP A 250 11.63 36.70 5.30
C ASP A 250 11.50 35.17 5.26
N VAL A 251 10.29 34.67 5.51
CA VAL A 251 9.98 33.23 5.50
C VAL A 251 10.26 32.63 4.12
N VAL A 252 9.96 33.35 3.04
CA VAL A 252 10.22 32.90 1.67
C VAL A 252 11.72 32.80 1.43
N GLY A 253 12.52 33.81 1.81
CA GLY A 253 13.97 33.75 1.73
C GLY A 253 14.60 32.71 2.65
N ARG A 254 13.93 32.30 3.74
CA ARG A 254 14.36 31.16 4.59
C ARG A 254 14.02 29.82 3.95
N ILE A 255 12.86 29.69 3.31
CA ILE A 255 12.48 28.51 2.53
C ILE A 255 13.40 28.35 1.32
N GLU A 256 13.63 29.42 0.56
CA GLU A 256 14.60 29.43 -0.55
C GLU A 256 16.02 29.10 -0.06
N LYS A 257 16.42 29.60 1.11
CA LYS A 257 17.70 29.20 1.72
C LYS A 257 17.72 27.75 2.18
N LEU A 258 16.61 27.19 2.67
CA LEU A 258 16.48 25.78 3.01
C LEU A 258 16.51 24.90 1.76
N GLU A 259 15.95 25.36 0.64
CA GLU A 259 16.03 24.72 -0.68
C GLU A 259 17.42 24.88 -1.32
N GLN A 260 18.16 25.95 -1.00
CA GLN A 260 19.53 26.22 -1.44
C GLN A 260 20.62 25.63 -0.52
N ILE A 261 20.28 25.17 0.68
CA ILE A 261 21.13 24.18 1.36
C ILE A 261 21.10 22.99 0.42
N ASN A 262 22.21 22.73 -0.28
CA ASN A 262 22.36 21.62 -1.21
C ASN A 262 21.47 20.47 -0.74
N PRO A 263 20.41 20.07 -1.48
CA PRO A 263 19.76 18.82 -1.16
C PRO A 263 20.89 17.81 -1.03
N ILE A 264 20.93 17.04 0.06
CA ILE A 264 21.97 16.04 0.23
C ILE A 264 21.79 15.07 -0.92
N SER A 265 22.45 15.34 -2.05
CA SER A 265 22.40 14.51 -3.24
C SER A 265 23.06 13.23 -2.81
N ALA A 266 22.31 12.14 -2.94
CA ALA A 266 22.84 10.86 -2.53
C ALA A 266 24.11 10.57 -3.34
N SER A 267 25.19 10.20 -2.64
CA SER A 267 26.47 9.83 -3.25
C SER A 267 26.72 8.33 -3.18
N ILE A 268 25.82 7.60 -2.52
CA ILE A 268 25.90 6.16 -2.31
C ILE A 268 24.51 5.56 -2.51
N ALA A 269 24.43 4.37 -3.10
CA ALA A 269 23.24 3.53 -3.05
C ALA A 269 23.51 2.25 -2.25
N HIS A 270 22.50 1.79 -1.52
CA HIS A 270 22.48 0.46 -0.93
C HIS A 270 21.49 -0.41 -1.71
N ALA A 271 22.02 -1.41 -2.43
CA ALA A 271 21.21 -2.30 -3.26
C ALA A 271 20.91 -3.60 -2.53
N PHE A 272 19.68 -3.76 -2.06
CA PHE A 272 19.19 -4.95 -1.39
C PHE A 272 18.41 -5.83 -2.34
N GLY A 273 18.78 -7.10 -2.38
CA GLY A 273 18.04 -8.05 -3.18
C GLY A 273 18.57 -9.47 -3.16
N ASN A 274 18.13 -10.21 -4.16
CA ASN A 274 18.42 -11.63 -4.34
C ASN A 274 19.64 -11.86 -5.26
N SER A 275 19.68 -13.00 -5.97
CA SER A 275 20.74 -13.32 -6.95
C SER A 275 20.77 -12.37 -8.14
N LYS A 276 19.63 -11.78 -8.52
CA LYS A 276 19.56 -10.76 -9.58
C LYS A 276 20.34 -9.52 -9.16
N THR A 277 20.12 -9.00 -7.95
CA THR A 277 20.94 -7.92 -7.37
C THR A 277 22.40 -8.33 -7.14
N ALA A 278 22.68 -9.55 -6.70
CA ALA A 278 24.05 -10.05 -6.52
C ALA A 278 24.85 -10.10 -7.84
N GLY A 279 24.16 -10.17 -8.98
CA GLY A 279 24.78 -10.23 -10.31
C GLY A 279 25.25 -11.62 -10.71
N THR A 280 24.56 -12.69 -10.29
CA THR A 280 24.98 -14.08 -10.56
C THR A 280 25.32 -14.33 -12.04
N GLY A 281 24.58 -13.72 -12.97
CA GLY A 281 24.76 -13.95 -14.41
C GLY A 281 25.79 -13.05 -15.12
N GLY A 282 26.41 -12.07 -14.46
CA GLY A 282 27.33 -11.15 -15.11
C GLY A 282 27.67 -9.90 -14.30
N THR A 283 27.94 -8.78 -14.97
CA THR A 283 28.19 -7.52 -14.26
C THR A 283 26.90 -7.03 -13.60
N PRO A 284 26.84 -6.92 -12.26
CA PRO A 284 25.60 -6.61 -11.55
C PRO A 284 24.99 -5.27 -11.98
N TYR A 285 23.65 -5.19 -12.09
CA TYR A 285 22.98 -3.92 -12.38
C TYR A 285 23.34 -2.79 -11.40
N PRO A 286 23.56 -3.02 -10.08
CA PRO A 286 23.91 -1.92 -9.20
C PRO A 286 25.22 -1.26 -9.61
N THR A 287 26.21 -2.06 -10.04
CA THR A 287 27.50 -1.57 -10.53
C THR A 287 27.35 -0.79 -11.83
N GLN A 288 26.55 -1.30 -12.77
CA GLN A 288 26.31 -0.62 -14.04
C GLN A 288 25.54 0.69 -13.85
N LEU A 289 24.52 0.71 -12.98
CA LEU A 289 23.73 1.90 -12.66
C LEU A 289 24.58 2.98 -11.99
N ALA A 290 25.41 2.62 -11.01
CA ALA A 290 26.37 3.57 -10.42
C ALA A 290 27.30 4.18 -11.50
N GLY A 291 27.75 3.35 -12.45
CA GLY A 291 28.54 3.82 -13.60
C GLY A 291 27.79 4.79 -14.53
N LEU A 292 26.48 4.59 -14.74
CA LEU A 292 25.63 5.50 -15.53
C LEU A 292 25.39 6.83 -14.81
N ILE A 293 25.22 6.80 -13.48
CA ILE A 293 25.10 8.01 -12.65
C ILE A 293 26.40 8.82 -12.70
N GLY A 294 27.54 8.13 -12.62
CA GLY A 294 28.87 8.74 -12.75
C GLY A 294 29.26 9.61 -11.56
N GLY A 295 30.31 10.41 -11.75
CA GLY A 295 30.94 11.17 -10.66
C GLY A 295 31.52 10.25 -9.58
N ASP A 296 31.39 10.68 -8.32
CA ASP A 296 31.82 9.91 -7.16
C ASP A 296 30.70 9.00 -6.60
N PHE A 297 29.63 8.74 -7.36
CA PHE A 297 28.53 7.89 -6.92
C PHE A 297 28.97 6.44 -6.77
N SER A 298 28.75 5.87 -5.59
CA SER A 298 29.15 4.49 -5.28
C SER A 298 27.94 3.63 -4.91
N VAL A 299 28.12 2.32 -4.91
CA VAL A 299 27.06 1.39 -4.54
C VAL A 299 27.60 0.29 -3.64
N VAL A 300 26.85 -0.03 -2.59
CA VAL A 300 27.08 -1.21 -1.77
C VAL A 300 26.06 -2.26 -2.17
N ASN A 301 26.54 -3.36 -2.75
CA ASN A 301 25.70 -4.46 -3.19
C ASN A 301 25.48 -5.45 -2.03
N TYR A 302 24.27 -5.47 -1.49
CA TYR A 302 23.82 -6.39 -0.43
C TYR A 302 23.08 -7.61 -0.98
N GLY A 303 23.15 -7.85 -2.30
CA GLY A 303 22.57 -9.01 -2.96
C GLY A 303 23.12 -10.33 -2.43
N ILE A 304 22.23 -11.26 -2.08
CA ILE A 304 22.61 -12.63 -1.73
C ILE A 304 21.77 -13.60 -2.55
N GLY A 305 22.45 -14.50 -3.27
CA GLY A 305 21.79 -15.45 -4.15
C GLY A 305 20.78 -16.33 -3.42
N GLY A 306 19.64 -16.61 -4.05
CA GLY A 306 18.61 -17.48 -3.50
C GLY A 306 17.87 -16.95 -2.27
N GLN A 307 18.13 -15.73 -1.79
CA GLN A 307 17.38 -15.19 -0.65
C GLN A 307 15.95 -14.80 -1.01
N ARG A 308 15.09 -14.94 -0.01
CA ARG A 308 13.66 -14.61 -0.01
C ARG A 308 13.45 -13.18 0.51
N SER A 309 12.31 -12.58 0.20
CA SER A 309 11.99 -11.20 0.58
C SER A 309 12.07 -10.98 2.10
N GLY A 310 11.61 -11.93 2.91
CA GLY A 310 11.67 -11.86 4.37
C GLY A 310 13.11 -11.82 4.91
N GLN A 311 14.00 -12.66 4.38
CA GLN A 311 15.41 -12.67 4.77
C GLN A 311 16.11 -11.34 4.44
N ILE A 312 15.80 -10.77 3.26
CA ILE A 312 16.34 -9.48 2.83
C ILE A 312 15.86 -8.37 3.79
N ALA A 313 14.56 -8.33 4.09
CA ALA A 313 13.99 -7.36 5.03
C ALA A 313 14.57 -7.49 6.45
N MET A 314 14.82 -8.72 6.93
CA MET A 314 15.45 -8.95 8.24
C MET A 314 16.88 -8.43 8.29
N ARG A 315 17.68 -8.64 7.22
CA ARG A 315 19.05 -8.12 7.15
C ARG A 315 19.09 -6.59 7.15
N MET A 316 18.08 -5.94 6.56
CA MET A 316 17.91 -4.49 6.63
C MET A 316 17.47 -4.01 8.02
N GLY A 317 16.88 -4.89 8.84
CA GLY A 317 16.12 -4.49 10.03
C GLY A 317 14.78 -3.84 9.71
N ALA A 318 14.29 -3.99 8.47
CA ALA A 318 12.98 -3.52 8.03
C ALA A 318 11.85 -4.34 8.68
N ILE A 319 12.10 -5.63 8.96
CA ILE A 319 11.21 -6.45 9.79
C ILE A 319 11.92 -6.90 11.09
N PRO A 320 11.19 -6.93 12.23
CA PRO A 320 11.76 -7.37 13.51
C PRO A 320 12.34 -8.79 13.43
N THR A 321 13.52 -8.97 14.02
CA THR A 321 14.19 -10.27 14.13
C THR A 321 14.35 -10.63 15.60
N PHE A 322 13.66 -11.67 16.05
CA PHE A 322 13.71 -12.16 17.42
C PHE A 322 14.59 -13.39 17.52
N ILE A 323 15.55 -13.38 18.44
CA ILE A 323 16.59 -14.39 18.58
C ILE A 323 16.47 -15.09 19.94
N THR A 324 16.56 -16.41 19.94
CA THR A 324 16.76 -17.23 21.14
C THR A 324 18.17 -17.85 21.07
N VAL A 325 18.97 -17.65 22.12
CA VAL A 325 20.30 -18.25 22.26
C VAL A 325 20.28 -19.40 23.26
N SER A 326 21.18 -20.36 23.10
CA SER A 326 21.29 -21.48 24.04
C SER A 326 21.59 -21.00 25.47
N GLY A 327 20.85 -21.53 26.45
CA GLY A 327 21.04 -21.18 27.86
C GLY A 327 20.54 -19.79 28.26
N ASP A 328 19.79 -19.09 27.39
CA ASP A 328 19.18 -17.78 27.65
C ASP A 328 20.19 -16.74 28.17
N ALA A 329 21.43 -16.82 27.68
CA ALA A 329 22.53 -15.96 28.10
C ALA A 329 23.50 -15.70 26.94
N ILE A 330 23.90 -14.44 26.81
CA ILE A 330 25.01 -14.03 25.95
C ILE A 330 26.29 -14.09 26.79
N PRO A 331 27.36 -14.73 26.32
CA PRO A 331 28.63 -14.82 27.05
C PRO A 331 29.33 -13.45 27.11
N ALA A 332 30.42 -13.38 27.89
CA ALA A 332 31.32 -12.21 27.86
C ALA A 332 31.98 -12.03 26.49
N ALA A 333 32.57 -10.85 26.26
CA ALA A 333 33.21 -10.48 25.01
C ALA A 333 34.12 -11.59 24.44
N SER A 334 34.07 -11.78 23.12
CA SER A 334 34.68 -12.88 22.35
C SER A 334 34.12 -14.28 22.62
N GLY A 335 33.22 -14.44 23.59
CA GLY A 335 32.49 -15.68 23.81
C GLY A 335 31.42 -15.90 22.73
N THR A 336 31.13 -17.16 22.44
CA THR A 336 30.17 -17.57 21.41
C THR A 336 29.11 -18.50 22.00
N VAL A 337 27.86 -18.34 21.56
CA VAL A 337 26.72 -19.19 21.90
C VAL A 337 25.94 -19.58 20.64
N SER A 338 25.31 -20.75 20.62
CA SER A 338 24.46 -21.15 19.50
C SER A 338 23.13 -20.40 19.51
N ILE A 339 22.65 -20.02 18.33
CA ILE A 339 21.27 -19.52 18.15
C ILE A 339 20.37 -20.74 17.93
N THR A 340 19.36 -20.92 18.78
CA THR A 340 18.45 -22.06 18.71
C THR A 340 17.19 -21.74 17.91
N GLN A 341 16.72 -20.49 17.99
CA GLN A 341 15.53 -20.04 17.26
C GLN A 341 15.71 -18.64 16.68
N ILE A 342 15.06 -18.43 15.54
CA ILE A 342 14.86 -17.13 14.91
C ILE A 342 13.35 -16.97 14.67
N ASN A 343 12.76 -15.87 15.12
CA ASN A 343 11.32 -15.58 15.06
C ASN A 343 10.44 -16.74 15.56
N GLY A 344 10.86 -17.39 16.65
CA GLY A 344 10.10 -18.47 17.31
C GLY A 344 10.19 -19.84 16.64
N VAL A 345 10.88 -19.98 15.51
CA VAL A 345 11.11 -21.27 14.83
C VAL A 345 12.59 -21.63 14.83
N SER A 346 12.93 -22.87 14.46
CA SER A 346 14.32 -23.36 14.46
C SER A 346 15.23 -22.45 13.62
N ALA A 347 16.41 -22.13 14.15
CA ALA A 347 17.43 -21.36 13.44
C ALA A 347 18.09 -22.14 12.29
N THR A 348 17.88 -23.46 12.20
CA THR A 348 18.58 -24.32 11.23
C THR A 348 17.63 -25.14 10.35
N ALA A 349 16.43 -25.48 10.83
CA ALA A 349 15.47 -26.22 10.02
C ALA A 349 14.93 -25.36 8.87
N ALA A 350 14.78 -25.98 7.70
CA ALA A 350 14.12 -25.32 6.58
C ALA A 350 12.62 -25.09 6.90
N PRO A 351 12.03 -23.98 6.43
CA PRO A 351 10.60 -23.73 6.60
C PRO A 351 9.78 -24.70 5.73
N ALA A 352 8.48 -24.80 6.02
CA ALA A 352 7.54 -25.55 5.18
C ALA A 352 7.39 -24.92 3.79
N TYR A 353 7.38 -23.58 3.74
CA TYR A 353 7.27 -22.80 2.51
C TYR A 353 8.42 -21.81 2.38
N PRO A 354 8.92 -21.53 1.17
CA PRO A 354 10.06 -20.64 1.00
C PRO A 354 9.77 -19.21 1.49
N SER A 355 8.57 -18.70 1.27
CA SER A 355 8.11 -17.37 1.75
C SER A 355 8.19 -17.18 3.28
N GLN A 356 8.27 -18.27 4.05
CA GLN A 356 8.35 -18.28 5.51
C GLN A 356 9.79 -18.42 6.05
N ASP A 357 10.82 -18.33 5.19
CA ASP A 357 12.20 -18.50 5.64
C ASP A 357 12.67 -17.31 6.49
N VAL A 358 12.83 -17.54 7.80
CA VAL A 358 13.30 -16.54 8.76
C VAL A 358 14.81 -16.65 9.05
N ARG A 359 15.52 -17.57 8.38
CA ARG A 359 16.97 -17.74 8.59
C ARG A 359 17.70 -16.63 7.84
N LEU A 360 17.88 -15.47 8.48
CA LEU A 360 18.26 -14.20 7.81
C LEU A 360 19.54 -14.22 6.97
N LEU A 361 20.49 -15.13 7.25
CA LEU A 361 21.75 -15.27 6.49
C LEU A 361 21.78 -16.55 5.62
N SER A 362 20.69 -17.32 5.60
CA SER A 362 20.62 -18.58 4.88
C SER A 362 20.62 -18.33 3.38
N THR A 363 21.24 -19.24 2.66
CA THR A 363 21.20 -19.29 1.21
C THR A 363 21.61 -20.67 0.73
N ASN A 364 20.95 -21.12 -0.34
CA ASN A 364 21.32 -22.34 -1.04
C ASN A 364 22.40 -22.12 -2.13
N ALA A 365 22.83 -20.88 -2.38
CA ALA A 365 23.75 -20.55 -3.46
C ALA A 365 25.19 -21.02 -3.21
N ASP A 366 25.63 -21.05 -1.95
CA ASP A 366 27.00 -21.40 -1.58
C ASP A 366 27.15 -21.74 -0.08
N ASN A 367 28.36 -22.14 0.30
CA ASN A 367 28.77 -22.44 1.67
C ASN A 367 29.56 -21.30 2.33
N VAL A 368 29.56 -20.09 1.75
CA VAL A 368 30.31 -18.96 2.28
C VAL A 368 29.79 -18.60 3.66
N THR A 369 30.72 -18.40 4.59
CA THR A 369 30.43 -17.92 5.94
C THR A 369 29.94 -16.48 5.85
N ARG A 370 28.78 -16.22 6.44
CA ARG A 370 28.16 -14.90 6.45
C ARG A 370 28.01 -14.40 7.87
N THR A 371 28.15 -13.10 8.04
CA THR A 371 28.05 -12.45 9.34
C THR A 371 27.19 -11.21 9.25
N ILE A 372 26.48 -10.90 10.33
CA ILE A 372 25.80 -9.62 10.51
C ILE A 372 25.99 -9.16 11.95
N ASP A 373 26.43 -7.92 12.09
CA ASP A 373 26.62 -7.28 13.39
C ASP A 373 25.36 -6.54 13.79
N GLY A 374 25.13 -6.45 15.10
CA GLY A 374 23.97 -5.79 15.65
C GLY A 374 23.96 -5.85 17.17
N TRP A 375 22.78 -5.59 17.72
CA TRP A 375 22.56 -5.53 19.16
C TRP A 375 21.52 -6.55 19.58
N LEU A 376 21.81 -7.29 20.65
CA LEU A 376 20.86 -8.21 21.28
C LEU A 376 20.96 -8.04 22.79
N CYS A 377 19.83 -7.84 23.47
CA CYS A 377 19.80 -7.69 24.93
C CYS A 377 20.75 -6.59 25.46
N GLY A 378 20.93 -5.51 24.68
CA GLY A 378 21.82 -4.39 25.02
C GLY A 378 23.31 -4.67 24.83
N VAL A 379 23.69 -5.82 24.28
CA VAL A 379 25.09 -6.19 23.98
C VAL A 379 25.33 -6.14 22.49
N LYS A 380 26.45 -5.56 22.08
CA LYS A 380 26.94 -5.64 20.70
C LYS A 380 27.39 -7.06 20.37
N CYS A 381 26.86 -7.61 19.29
CA CYS A 381 27.02 -9.01 18.92
C CYS A 381 27.25 -9.16 17.41
N ARG A 382 27.82 -10.31 17.03
CA ARG A 382 27.90 -10.79 15.64
C ARG A 382 27.15 -12.10 15.51
N ILE A 383 26.14 -12.13 14.66
CA ILE A 383 25.53 -13.38 14.20
C ILE A 383 26.40 -13.93 13.07
N THR A 384 26.79 -15.20 13.17
CA THR A 384 27.56 -15.90 12.14
C THR A 384 26.80 -17.13 11.67
N ARG A 385 26.61 -17.24 10.35
CA ARG A 385 26.12 -18.43 9.66
C ARG A 385 27.28 -19.12 8.95
N THR A 386 27.51 -20.38 9.28
CA THR A 386 28.37 -21.30 8.51
C THR A 386 27.51 -22.39 7.88
N ALA A 387 27.89 -22.91 6.72
CA ALA A 387 27.19 -24.05 6.12
C ALA A 387 28.11 -25.02 5.37
N SER A 388 27.59 -26.23 5.20
CA SER A 388 28.22 -27.32 4.45
C SER A 388 27.18 -28.11 3.67
N GLY A 389 27.63 -28.85 2.65
CA GLY A 389 26.79 -29.69 1.79
C GLY A 389 26.49 -29.04 0.44
N ASP A 390 25.65 -29.73 -0.35
CA ASP A 390 25.36 -29.40 -1.73
C ASP A 390 24.41 -28.20 -1.88
N ASN A 391 24.41 -27.56 -3.05
CA ASN A 391 23.53 -26.43 -3.39
C ASN A 391 22.14 -26.90 -3.86
N ASN A 392 21.50 -27.83 -3.16
CA ASN A 392 20.24 -28.48 -3.57
C ASN A 392 19.16 -28.44 -2.46
N ASN A 393 19.17 -27.39 -1.63
CA ASN A 393 18.30 -27.19 -0.47
C ASN A 393 18.48 -28.22 0.67
N THR A 394 19.58 -28.99 0.68
CA THR A 394 19.91 -29.96 1.75
C THR A 394 21.06 -29.50 2.65
N LYS A 395 21.41 -28.20 2.60
CA LYS A 395 22.52 -27.65 3.38
C LYS A 395 22.32 -27.81 4.88
N THR A 396 23.40 -28.19 5.55
CA THR A 396 23.49 -28.11 7.01
C THR A 396 24.01 -26.73 7.37
N GLU A 397 23.23 -25.97 8.13
CA GLU A 397 23.59 -24.63 8.59
C GLU A 397 23.79 -24.61 10.11
N VAL A 398 24.73 -23.78 10.55
CA VAL A 398 24.96 -23.49 11.96
C VAL A 398 24.92 -21.99 12.15
N TYR A 399 24.12 -21.55 13.14
CA TYR A 399 24.03 -20.17 13.57
C TYR A 399 24.63 -20.01 14.96
N THR A 400 25.55 -19.07 15.06
CA THR A 400 26.17 -18.68 16.33
C THR A 400 26.07 -17.19 16.53
N LEU A 401 26.09 -16.77 17.79
CA LEU A 401 26.16 -15.40 18.22
C LEU A 401 27.43 -15.22 19.05
N THR A 402 28.31 -14.32 18.60
CA THR A 402 29.53 -13.94 19.31
C THR A 402 29.32 -12.57 19.95
N ALA A 403 29.55 -12.45 21.25
CA ALA A 403 29.56 -11.15 21.93
C ALA A 403 30.81 -10.38 21.47
N LEU A 404 30.63 -9.18 20.93
CA LEU A 404 31.75 -8.32 20.51
C LEU A 404 32.26 -7.46 21.67
N GLU A 405 31.40 -7.21 22.67
CA GLU A 405 31.75 -6.47 23.88
C GLU A 405 30.95 -6.99 25.10
N GLY A 406 31.22 -6.42 26.27
CA GLY A 406 30.44 -6.68 27.50
C GLY A 406 30.93 -7.84 28.36
N THR A 407 30.33 -7.97 29.54
CA THR A 407 30.71 -8.93 30.60
C THR A 407 29.85 -10.18 30.65
N GLY A 408 28.98 -10.37 29.66
CA GLY A 408 27.94 -11.40 29.64
C GLY A 408 26.65 -10.92 30.28
N VAL A 409 25.51 -11.29 29.69
CA VAL A 409 24.18 -10.84 30.11
C VAL A 409 23.15 -11.94 29.93
N ARG A 410 22.15 -11.99 30.82
CA ARG A 410 20.95 -12.79 30.60
C ARG A 410 20.21 -12.25 29.37
N CYS A 411 19.75 -13.14 28.50
CA CYS A 411 19.00 -12.77 27.31
C CYS A 411 17.79 -13.69 27.15
N LEU A 412 16.60 -13.11 27.32
CA LEU A 412 15.36 -13.88 27.32
C LEU A 412 15.10 -14.51 25.93
N PRO A 413 14.45 -15.67 25.86
CA PRO A 413 14.02 -16.25 24.59
C PRO A 413 13.22 -15.25 23.75
N GLY A 414 13.48 -15.22 22.44
CA GLY A 414 12.81 -14.31 21.50
C GLY A 414 13.14 -12.83 21.73
N SER A 415 14.37 -12.50 22.17
CA SER A 415 14.79 -11.10 22.33
C SER A 415 15.05 -10.44 20.97
N LEU A 416 14.71 -9.15 20.84
CA LEU A 416 14.88 -8.40 19.60
C LEU A 416 16.38 -8.22 19.28
N PHE A 417 16.78 -8.71 18.10
CA PHE A 417 18.04 -8.38 17.45
C PHE A 417 17.83 -7.18 16.52
N VAL A 418 18.68 -6.16 16.69
CA VAL A 418 18.68 -4.97 15.83
C VAL A 418 19.99 -4.96 15.04
N PRO A 419 19.95 -5.21 13.71
CA PRO A 419 21.14 -5.12 12.87
C PRO A 419 21.76 -3.73 12.93
N ASP A 420 23.09 -3.65 12.84
CA ASP A 420 23.81 -2.37 12.79
C ASP A 420 23.34 -1.49 11.66
N TYR A 421 23.02 -2.10 10.52
CA TYR A 421 22.46 -1.42 9.38
C TYR A 421 21.27 -0.56 9.80
N ALA A 422 20.33 -1.10 10.59
CA ALA A 422 19.11 -0.42 11.02
C ALA A 422 19.36 0.84 11.88
N LEU A 423 20.57 1.02 12.41
CA LEU A 423 20.95 2.11 13.31
C LEU A 423 21.83 3.18 12.63
N GLN A 424 22.10 3.06 11.33
CA GLN A 424 22.94 3.99 10.58
C GLN A 424 22.19 5.29 10.25
N ASP A 425 22.96 6.36 10.06
CA ASP A 425 22.46 7.54 9.35
C ASP A 425 22.38 7.23 7.85
N TYR A 426 21.25 7.59 7.26
CA TYR A 426 20.93 7.36 5.87
C TYR A 426 20.86 8.64 5.05
N SER A 427 21.21 9.78 5.66
CA SER A 427 21.33 11.04 4.94
C SER A 427 22.31 10.89 3.77
N GLY A 428 21.83 11.11 2.54
CA GLY A 428 22.62 10.95 1.32
C GLY A 428 22.82 9.52 0.81
N ILE A 429 21.98 8.56 1.22
CA ILE A 429 21.99 7.18 0.71
C ILE A 429 20.69 6.87 -0.04
N GLU A 430 20.79 6.34 -1.26
CA GLU A 430 19.65 5.76 -1.98
C GLU A 430 19.37 4.31 -1.54
N MET A 431 18.11 3.90 -1.61
CA MET A 431 17.70 2.51 -1.40
C MET A 431 17.24 1.89 -2.72
N TRP A 432 17.91 0.82 -3.16
CA TRP A 432 17.51 0.06 -4.35
C TRP A 432 17.04 -1.34 -3.95
N ILE A 433 15.84 -1.73 -4.38
CA ILE A 433 15.15 -2.96 -3.93
C ILE A 433 14.80 -3.85 -5.13
N ASP A 434 15.26 -5.10 -5.08
CA ASP A 434 14.85 -6.20 -5.98
C ASP A 434 14.67 -7.50 -5.17
N ALA A 435 13.41 -7.78 -4.79
CA ALA A 435 13.05 -8.85 -3.87
C ALA A 435 11.70 -9.49 -4.24
N GLY A 436 11.56 -10.79 -3.93
CA GLY A 436 10.28 -11.51 -4.02
C GLY A 436 10.27 -12.72 -4.95
N ILE A 437 11.10 -12.74 -6.02
CA ILE A 437 11.01 -13.81 -7.04
C ILE A 437 11.27 -15.21 -6.48
N ASN A 438 12.11 -15.31 -5.45
CA ASN A 438 12.52 -16.56 -4.85
C ASN A 438 11.48 -17.13 -3.87
N ASP A 439 10.52 -16.33 -3.44
CA ASP A 439 9.59 -16.66 -2.35
C ASP A 439 8.53 -17.69 -2.78
N PHE A 440 8.24 -17.76 -4.08
CA PHE A 440 7.20 -18.64 -4.62
C PHE A 440 7.52 -20.13 -4.39
N ARG A 441 6.59 -20.82 -3.73
CA ARG A 441 6.58 -22.27 -3.58
C ARG A 441 6.11 -22.97 -4.86
N SER A 442 6.34 -24.27 -4.96
CA SER A 442 5.66 -25.12 -5.95
C SER A 442 4.29 -25.49 -5.42
N GLY A 443 3.24 -25.48 -6.25
CA GLY A 443 1.88 -25.79 -5.80
C GLY A 443 0.81 -25.35 -6.78
N THR A 444 -0.42 -25.26 -6.27
CA THR A 444 -1.61 -24.75 -6.96
C THR A 444 -1.71 -23.23 -6.84
N ASP A 445 -2.62 -22.62 -7.58
CA ASP A 445 -2.85 -21.17 -7.50
C ASP A 445 -3.28 -20.70 -6.11
N ALA A 446 -4.05 -21.52 -5.38
CA ALA A 446 -4.47 -21.23 -4.00
C ALA A 446 -3.27 -21.20 -3.05
N ASP A 447 -2.31 -22.11 -3.23
CA ASP A 447 -1.09 -22.19 -2.41
C ASP A 447 -0.23 -20.92 -2.53
N LEU A 448 -0.28 -20.21 -3.65
CA LEU A 448 0.52 -19.01 -3.87
C LEU A 448 -0.04 -17.75 -3.17
N THR A 449 -1.25 -17.82 -2.60
CA THR A 449 -1.89 -16.67 -1.95
C THR A 449 -1.07 -16.18 -0.76
N ASP A 450 -0.67 -17.07 0.16
CA ASP A 450 0.14 -16.66 1.31
C ASP A 450 1.54 -16.18 0.88
N ASP A 451 2.08 -16.72 -0.23
CA ASP A 451 3.38 -16.27 -0.74
C ASP A 451 3.28 -14.83 -1.25
N VAL A 452 2.21 -14.49 -1.99
CA VAL A 452 1.94 -13.12 -2.44
C VAL A 452 1.78 -12.17 -1.25
N GLU A 453 1.02 -12.58 -0.23
CA GLU A 453 0.83 -11.77 0.99
C GLU A 453 2.15 -11.53 1.73
N ALA A 454 2.97 -12.57 1.90
CA ALA A 454 4.28 -12.46 2.52
C ALA A 454 5.22 -11.54 1.70
N ILE A 455 5.28 -11.71 0.38
CA ILE A 455 6.11 -10.88 -0.49
C ILE A 455 5.69 -9.40 -0.40
N ARG A 456 4.38 -9.11 -0.44
CA ARG A 456 3.85 -7.75 -0.26
C ARG A 456 4.29 -7.17 1.07
N ALA A 457 4.02 -7.87 2.17
CA ALA A 457 4.35 -7.39 3.51
C ALA A 457 5.86 -7.12 3.69
N ASN A 458 6.71 -8.00 3.14
CA ASN A 458 8.15 -7.85 3.25
C ASN A 458 8.68 -6.68 2.42
N VAL A 459 8.22 -6.51 1.16
CA VAL A 459 8.64 -5.39 0.30
C VAL A 459 8.08 -4.06 0.83
N ASP A 460 6.84 -4.05 1.32
CA ASP A 460 6.25 -2.89 2.00
C ASP A 460 7.11 -2.45 3.19
N ALA A 461 7.53 -3.39 4.04
CA ALA A 461 8.40 -3.07 5.16
C ALA A 461 9.76 -2.49 4.71
N MET A 462 10.33 -3.00 3.62
CA MET A 462 11.58 -2.47 3.05
C MET A 462 11.42 -1.04 2.51
N VAL A 463 10.31 -0.76 1.83
CA VAL A 463 9.98 0.59 1.33
C VAL A 463 9.70 1.53 2.50
N ASP A 464 8.85 1.15 3.46
CA ASP A 464 8.53 1.95 4.65
C ASP A 464 9.79 2.30 5.45
N PHE A 465 10.70 1.34 5.61
CA PHE A 465 11.99 1.56 6.29
C PHE A 465 12.86 2.60 5.55
N ALA A 466 12.82 2.63 4.22
CA ALA A 466 13.53 3.60 3.41
C ALA A 466 12.85 4.98 3.38
N GLU A 467 11.52 5.02 3.35
CA GLU A 467 10.76 6.27 3.41
C GLU A 467 10.94 7.00 4.74
N ARG A 468 10.89 6.27 5.86
CA ARG A 468 11.09 6.84 7.21
C ARG A 468 12.46 7.48 7.40
N SER A 469 13.44 7.09 6.58
CA SER A 469 14.79 7.66 6.57
C SER A 469 14.97 8.76 5.51
N GLY A 470 13.91 9.12 4.78
CA GLY A 470 13.93 10.19 3.77
C GLY A 470 14.76 9.88 2.53
N ARG A 471 15.02 8.60 2.24
CA ARG A 471 15.87 8.18 1.13
C ARG A 471 15.14 8.24 -0.21
N ASN A 472 15.89 8.49 -1.28
CA ASN A 472 15.44 8.19 -2.63
C ASN A 472 15.34 6.66 -2.80
N ILE A 473 14.22 6.18 -3.35
CA ILE A 473 13.93 4.74 -3.48
C ILE A 473 13.79 4.37 -4.96
N ILE A 474 14.44 3.27 -5.33
CA ILE A 474 14.30 2.56 -6.61
C ILE A 474 13.73 1.18 -6.28
N LEU A 475 12.48 0.93 -6.66
CA LEU A 475 11.82 -0.37 -6.52
C LEU A 475 11.68 -1.01 -7.90
N LEU A 476 12.42 -2.09 -8.14
CA LEU A 476 12.40 -2.81 -9.41
C LEU A 476 11.22 -3.79 -9.46
N SER A 477 10.61 -3.92 -10.64
CA SER A 477 9.58 -4.92 -10.89
C SER A 477 10.17 -6.34 -10.87
N LEU A 478 9.38 -7.32 -10.46
CA LEU A 478 9.73 -8.72 -10.64
C LEU A 478 9.73 -9.08 -12.12
N THR A 479 10.67 -9.94 -12.52
CA THR A 479 10.75 -10.50 -13.88
C THR A 479 10.46 -11.99 -13.82
N ALA A 480 9.74 -12.51 -14.82
CA ALA A 480 9.50 -13.94 -14.98
C ALA A 480 10.77 -14.66 -15.47
N ASP A 481 11.02 -15.83 -14.89
CA ASP A 481 12.14 -16.72 -15.22
C ASP A 481 11.70 -17.81 -16.22
N ASN A 482 12.66 -18.54 -16.79
CA ASN A 482 12.43 -19.59 -17.79
C ASN A 482 11.87 -20.89 -17.16
N TYR A 483 10.73 -20.80 -16.49
CA TYR A 483 9.99 -21.93 -15.92
C TYR A 483 8.56 -21.93 -16.44
N SER A 484 8.02 -23.11 -16.76
CA SER A 484 6.67 -23.21 -17.34
C SER A 484 5.55 -22.60 -16.48
N THR A 485 5.73 -22.53 -15.17
CA THR A 485 4.79 -21.87 -14.24
C THR A 485 4.88 -20.35 -14.28
N GLU A 486 5.97 -19.79 -14.81
CA GLU A 486 6.26 -18.35 -14.93
C GLU A 486 6.13 -17.85 -16.38
N PHE A 487 5.87 -18.72 -17.36
CA PHE A 487 5.49 -18.29 -18.70
C PHE A 487 4.14 -17.59 -18.72
N LEU A 488 3.89 -16.76 -19.73
CA LEU A 488 2.61 -16.10 -19.98
C LEU A 488 1.43 -17.07 -19.82
N GLY A 489 0.52 -16.76 -18.87
CA GLY A 489 -0.64 -17.58 -18.52
C GLY A 489 -0.38 -18.66 -17.45
N GLY A 490 0.87 -18.81 -17.00
CA GLY A 490 1.25 -19.67 -15.89
C GLY A 490 0.76 -19.16 -14.53
N ILE A 491 0.66 -20.07 -13.56
CA ILE A 491 0.15 -19.75 -12.22
C ILE A 491 1.03 -18.73 -11.50
N ARG A 492 2.37 -18.86 -11.55
CA ARG A 492 3.29 -17.91 -10.91
C ARG A 492 3.40 -16.62 -11.70
N TYR A 493 3.33 -16.71 -13.03
CA TYR A 493 3.29 -15.54 -13.91
C TYR A 493 2.18 -14.56 -13.49
N THR A 494 0.98 -15.09 -13.27
CA THR A 494 -0.17 -14.28 -12.84
C THR A 494 0.09 -13.59 -11.49
N ARG A 495 0.75 -14.28 -10.54
CA ARG A 495 1.13 -13.70 -9.24
C ARG A 495 2.25 -12.66 -9.33
N ILE A 496 3.21 -12.85 -10.24
CA ILE A 496 4.24 -11.84 -10.55
C ILE A 496 3.59 -10.55 -11.04
N LEU A 497 2.64 -10.63 -11.99
CA LEU A 497 1.90 -9.46 -12.46
C LEU A 497 1.05 -8.83 -11.36
N GLU A 498 0.44 -9.64 -10.49
CA GLU A 498 -0.34 -9.16 -9.35
C GLU A 498 0.49 -8.31 -8.37
N LEU A 499 1.73 -8.73 -8.10
CA LEU A 499 2.69 -8.00 -7.26
C LEU A 499 3.20 -6.72 -7.94
N ASN A 500 3.61 -6.82 -9.21
CA ASN A 500 4.07 -5.67 -9.99
C ASN A 500 2.98 -4.60 -10.10
N ASN A 501 1.74 -5.00 -10.41
CA ASN A 501 0.61 -4.09 -10.46
C ASN A 501 0.36 -3.43 -9.09
N HIS A 502 0.38 -4.22 -8.00
CA HIS A 502 0.21 -3.70 -6.64
C HIS A 502 1.24 -2.61 -6.30
N TRP A 503 2.53 -2.87 -6.51
CA TRP A 503 3.56 -1.88 -6.19
C TRP A 503 3.56 -0.68 -7.14
N SER A 504 3.20 -0.88 -8.41
CA SER A 504 3.07 0.25 -9.34
C SER A 504 1.95 1.23 -8.94
N GLN A 505 0.88 0.73 -8.33
CA GLN A 505 -0.24 1.54 -7.84
C GLN A 505 0.05 2.14 -6.46
N LYS A 506 0.66 1.37 -5.56
CA LYS A 506 0.93 1.79 -4.18
C LYS A 506 2.12 2.74 -4.09
N TYR A 507 3.18 2.50 -4.87
CA TYR A 507 4.43 3.24 -4.85
C TYR A 507 4.78 3.84 -6.23
N PRO A 508 3.90 4.62 -6.87
CA PRO A 508 4.16 5.16 -8.22
C PRO A 508 5.39 6.08 -8.27
N ASN A 509 5.80 6.62 -7.13
CA ASN A 509 6.98 7.47 -6.97
C ASN A 509 8.29 6.71 -6.81
N TYR A 510 8.27 5.40 -6.59
CA TYR A 510 9.45 4.54 -6.38
C TYR A 510 9.54 3.37 -7.36
N TYR A 511 8.38 2.91 -7.85
CA TYR A 511 8.29 1.81 -8.81
C TYR A 511 8.88 2.22 -10.15
N VAL A 512 9.93 1.50 -10.55
CA VAL A 512 10.75 1.84 -11.71
C VAL A 512 9.99 1.62 -13.01
N ARG A 513 9.91 2.70 -13.79
CA ARG A 513 9.45 2.70 -15.18
C ARG A 513 10.36 3.58 -16.02
N GLY A 514 10.70 3.13 -17.21
CA GLY A 514 11.44 3.88 -18.20
C GLY A 514 10.67 5.11 -18.70
N ASN A 515 11.28 5.85 -19.62
CA ASN A 515 10.68 7.04 -20.24
C ASN A 515 9.50 6.71 -21.16
N ASP A 516 9.48 5.50 -21.70
CA ASP A 516 8.38 4.92 -22.48
C ASP A 516 7.20 4.44 -21.62
N GLY A 517 7.36 4.47 -20.30
CA GLY A 517 6.34 4.05 -19.33
C GLY A 517 6.34 2.55 -19.03
N LEU A 518 7.23 1.79 -19.66
CA LEU A 518 7.42 0.35 -19.43
C LEU A 518 8.16 0.12 -18.11
N ASP A 519 7.76 -0.91 -17.37
CA ASP A 519 8.54 -1.38 -16.23
C ASP A 519 9.74 -2.24 -16.64
N LEU A 520 10.53 -2.68 -15.68
CA LEU A 520 11.74 -3.47 -15.95
C LEU A 520 11.43 -4.79 -16.67
N ARG A 521 10.36 -5.51 -16.28
CA ARG A 521 9.95 -6.76 -16.93
C ARG A 521 9.60 -6.49 -18.38
N GLU A 522 8.73 -5.52 -18.61
CA GLU A 522 8.28 -5.12 -19.94
C GLU A 522 9.45 -4.71 -20.83
N THR A 523 10.39 -3.94 -20.28
CA THR A 523 11.57 -3.49 -21.03
C THR A 523 12.47 -4.67 -21.43
N LEU A 524 12.73 -5.62 -20.54
CA LEU A 524 13.54 -6.80 -20.86
C LEU A 524 12.90 -7.64 -21.95
N VAL A 525 11.59 -7.91 -21.85
CA VAL A 525 10.83 -8.67 -22.85
C VAL A 525 10.84 -7.93 -24.19
N ALA A 526 10.61 -6.62 -24.20
CA ALA A 526 10.60 -5.81 -25.42
C ALA A 526 11.96 -5.75 -26.14
N ASN A 527 13.07 -6.00 -25.44
CA ASN A 527 14.43 -6.01 -25.99
C ASN A 527 14.86 -7.38 -26.58
N TYR A 528 13.91 -8.24 -26.94
CA TYR A 528 14.20 -9.50 -27.65
C TYR A 528 14.81 -9.24 -29.04
N ASN A 529 15.68 -10.13 -29.51
CA ASN A 529 16.22 -10.06 -30.86
C ASN A 529 15.37 -10.89 -31.83
N PRO A 530 14.63 -10.28 -32.79
CA PRO A 530 13.78 -11.02 -33.73
C PRO A 530 14.56 -11.92 -34.70
N ALA A 531 15.88 -11.73 -34.83
CA ALA A 531 16.75 -12.61 -35.61
C ALA A 531 17.14 -13.90 -34.87
N ILE A 532 16.93 -13.97 -33.54
CA ILE A 532 17.22 -15.14 -32.72
C ILE A 532 15.89 -15.86 -32.44
N ALA A 533 15.68 -17.03 -33.04
CA ALA A 533 14.43 -17.78 -32.92
C ALA A 533 14.05 -18.07 -31.45
N GLN A 534 15.03 -18.33 -30.58
CA GLN A 534 14.79 -18.55 -29.17
C GLN A 534 14.30 -17.28 -28.45
N ASP A 535 14.82 -16.10 -28.79
CA ASP A 535 14.35 -14.83 -28.21
C ASP A 535 12.89 -14.54 -28.62
N VAL A 536 12.49 -14.92 -29.83
CA VAL A 536 11.08 -14.82 -30.27
C VAL A 536 10.17 -15.74 -29.46
N ILE A 537 10.63 -16.96 -29.13
CA ILE A 537 9.90 -17.89 -28.26
C ILE A 537 9.79 -17.30 -26.85
N ASP A 538 10.90 -16.81 -26.30
CA ASP A 538 10.97 -16.22 -24.96
C ASP A 538 10.08 -14.98 -24.86
N TYR A 539 10.05 -14.13 -25.89
CA TYR A 539 9.11 -13.01 -26.01
C TYR A 539 7.65 -13.49 -25.97
N GLY A 540 7.33 -14.57 -26.68
CA GLY A 540 6.01 -15.21 -26.64
C GLY A 540 5.63 -15.78 -25.26
N HIS A 541 6.62 -16.13 -24.44
CA HIS A 541 6.44 -16.56 -23.05
C HIS A 541 6.47 -15.42 -22.04
N ASP A 542 6.70 -14.17 -22.46
CA ASP A 542 6.87 -13.00 -21.58
C ASP A 542 7.98 -13.16 -20.53
N ILE A 543 9.11 -13.77 -20.93
CA ILE A 543 10.29 -13.92 -20.06
C ILE A 543 11.48 -13.13 -20.61
N THR A 544 12.49 -12.90 -19.76
CA THR A 544 13.73 -12.23 -20.20
C THR A 544 14.37 -13.03 -21.35
N PRO A 545 14.62 -12.46 -22.54
CA PRO A 545 15.14 -13.18 -23.72
C PRO A 545 16.47 -13.92 -23.48
N SER A 546 16.71 -14.99 -24.24
CA SER A 546 17.88 -15.88 -24.05
C SER A 546 19.19 -15.14 -24.28
N SER A 547 19.21 -14.22 -25.23
CA SER A 547 20.34 -13.34 -25.49
C SER A 547 20.66 -12.37 -24.34
N LEU A 548 19.73 -12.18 -23.40
CA LEU A 548 19.83 -11.26 -22.27
C LEU A 548 19.97 -11.97 -20.92
N ARG A 549 19.95 -13.30 -20.87
CA ARG A 549 20.15 -14.11 -19.65
C ARG A 549 21.34 -15.07 -19.78
N SER A 550 21.92 -15.46 -18.65
CA SER A 550 23.04 -16.42 -18.58
C SER A 550 22.60 -17.84 -18.29
N ASP A 551 21.45 -17.98 -17.63
CA ASP A 551 20.78 -19.23 -17.31
C ASP A 551 19.26 -18.99 -17.31
N ASP A 552 18.48 -19.92 -16.76
CA ASP A 552 17.02 -19.82 -16.74
C ASP A 552 16.46 -18.68 -15.89
N ARG A 553 17.28 -17.96 -15.11
CA ARG A 553 16.82 -16.91 -14.17
C ARG A 553 17.58 -15.61 -14.27
N HIS A 554 18.90 -15.67 -14.40
CA HIS A 554 19.77 -14.53 -14.16
C HIS A 554 20.05 -13.80 -15.48
N PRO A 555 19.85 -12.47 -15.53
CA PRO A 555 20.33 -11.66 -16.63
C PRO A 555 21.85 -11.83 -16.81
N ASN A 556 22.32 -11.81 -18.05
CA ASN A 556 23.74 -11.67 -18.33
C ASN A 556 24.15 -10.19 -18.22
N THR A 557 25.42 -9.86 -18.49
CA THR A 557 25.91 -8.47 -18.42
C THR A 557 25.05 -7.49 -19.25
N VAL A 558 24.58 -7.89 -20.43
CA VAL A 558 23.73 -7.04 -21.29
C VAL A 558 22.34 -6.87 -20.67
N GLY A 559 21.73 -7.96 -20.19
CA GLY A 559 20.45 -7.90 -19.48
C GLY A 559 20.51 -7.02 -18.22
N TYR A 560 21.57 -7.12 -17.42
CA TYR A 560 21.79 -6.20 -16.30
C TYR A 560 22.06 -4.75 -16.72
N GLY A 561 22.56 -4.53 -17.93
CA GLY A 561 22.64 -3.19 -18.52
C GLY A 561 21.27 -2.57 -18.74
N ILE A 562 20.26 -3.39 -19.09
CA ILE A 562 18.87 -2.93 -19.21
C ILE A 562 18.29 -2.58 -17.83
N TYR A 563 18.53 -3.40 -16.80
CA TYR A 563 18.17 -3.05 -15.41
C TYR A 563 18.69 -1.67 -15.03
N ALA A 564 19.98 -1.43 -15.29
CA ALA A 564 20.63 -0.17 -15.01
C ALA A 564 20.05 0.99 -15.84
N SER A 565 19.80 0.79 -17.14
CA SER A 565 19.26 1.83 -18.02
C SER A 565 17.87 2.30 -17.58
N VAL A 566 16.94 1.38 -17.32
CA VAL A 566 15.57 1.72 -16.91
C VAL A 566 15.57 2.43 -15.55
N ALA A 567 16.36 1.93 -14.60
CA ALA A 567 16.51 2.58 -13.29
C ALA A 567 17.16 3.96 -13.40
N TYR A 568 18.12 4.15 -14.30
CA TYR A 568 18.75 5.44 -14.57
C TYR A 568 17.76 6.45 -15.16
N GLU A 569 16.97 6.05 -16.16
CA GLU A 569 15.90 6.89 -16.72
C GLU A 569 14.89 7.32 -15.67
N PHE A 570 14.45 6.36 -14.85
CA PHE A 570 13.57 6.62 -13.72
C PHE A 570 14.20 7.65 -12.76
N ARG A 571 15.46 7.45 -12.36
CA ARG A 571 16.22 8.33 -11.47
C ARG A 571 16.28 9.77 -12.01
N GLN A 572 16.58 9.93 -13.30
CA GLN A 572 16.63 11.23 -13.97
C GLN A 572 15.26 11.93 -13.97
N ARG A 573 14.18 11.21 -14.26
CA ARG A 573 12.81 11.76 -14.24
C ARG A 573 12.39 12.22 -12.85
N ARG A 574 12.85 11.54 -11.80
CA ARG A 574 12.54 11.90 -10.41
C ARG A 574 13.39 13.05 -9.87
N GLY A 575 14.47 13.42 -10.57
CA GLY A 575 15.41 14.46 -10.11
C GLY A 575 16.22 14.03 -8.89
N TYR A 576 16.50 12.73 -8.75
CA TYR A 576 17.31 12.17 -7.67
C TYR A 576 18.80 12.52 -7.80
#